data_AF-A0A962Q944-F1
#
_entry.id   AF-A0A962Q944-F1
#
_cell.length_a   1.000
_cell.length_b   1.000
_cell.length_c   1.000
_cell.angle_alpha   90.00
_cell.angle_beta   90.00
_cell.angle_gamma   90.00
#
_symmetry.space_group_name_H-M   'P 1'
#
loop_
_entity.id
_entity.type
_entity.pdbx_description
1 polymer ?
#
loop_
_entity_poly.entity_id
_entity_poly.type
_entity_poly.pdbx_seq_one_letter_code
_entity_poly.pdbx_strand_id
1 'polypeptide(L)'
;MNYINFNLLQSRGLTVLDYCLLIAASQNAREDLSNIISELIYSDERYEYLVEEGYLKFIKGNKSQNEFEKLRIDTKGKKLLEDASAAEVTDEDVTVFDWLENLYKKMGKEVGNRRKTKEYIAKFRQLSGIDKNRLVFLCKTFVKDDNEQEYSFKLENVFYKPKTHFNIHFDIEESRLYKYYLKRKDYFEQSFKNIK
;
A
#
# COMPACT_ATOMS: atom_id res chain seq x y z
N MET A 1 5.91 -3.66 8.13
CA MET A 1 6.25 -4.68 7.11
C MET A 1 5.47 -4.32 5.85
N ASN A 2 6.12 -4.18 4.68
CA ASN A 2 5.38 -3.88 3.44
C ASN A 2 4.59 -5.12 3.01
N TYR A 3 3.29 -4.96 2.77
CA TYR A 3 2.46 -6.01 2.19
C TYR A 3 2.87 -6.26 0.74
N ILE A 4 2.95 -7.54 0.35
CA ILE A 4 3.17 -7.97 -1.02
C ILE A 4 2.05 -8.95 -1.38
N ASN A 5 1.32 -8.65 -2.44
CA ASN A 5 0.29 -9.52 -2.99
C ASN A 5 0.93 -10.64 -3.84
N PHE A 6 1.36 -11.73 -3.18
CA PHE A 6 1.95 -12.87 -3.87
C PHE A 6 0.97 -13.60 -4.80
N ASN A 7 -0.34 -13.56 -4.51
CA ASN A 7 -1.36 -14.14 -5.38
C ASN A 7 -1.45 -13.40 -6.72
N LEU A 8 -1.35 -12.06 -6.71
CA LEU A 8 -1.29 -11.26 -7.92
C LEU A 8 -0.01 -11.54 -8.73
N LEU A 9 1.13 -11.71 -8.06
CA LEU A 9 2.38 -12.07 -8.75
C LEU A 9 2.21 -13.40 -9.49
N GLN A 10 1.73 -14.43 -8.79
CA GLN A 10 1.50 -15.75 -9.39
C GLN A 10 0.47 -15.71 -10.53
N SER A 11 -0.63 -14.97 -10.38
CA SER A 11 -1.66 -14.87 -11.43
C SER A 11 -1.17 -14.16 -12.69
N ARG A 12 -0.12 -13.33 -12.58
CA ARG A 12 0.58 -12.71 -13.71
C ARG A 12 1.79 -13.51 -14.19
N GLY A 13 1.96 -14.75 -13.71
CA GLY A 13 3.08 -15.61 -14.07
C GLY A 13 4.43 -15.10 -13.58
N LEU A 14 4.45 -14.29 -12.51
CA LEU A 14 5.65 -13.69 -11.93
C LEU A 14 6.04 -14.38 -10.62
N THR A 15 7.34 -14.50 -10.42
CA THR A 15 7.98 -15.08 -9.24
C THR A 15 8.35 -14.00 -8.23
N VAL A 16 8.71 -14.43 -7.02
CA VAL A 16 9.23 -13.52 -5.98
C VAL A 16 10.56 -12.88 -6.42
N LEU A 17 11.41 -13.64 -7.12
CA LEU A 17 12.68 -13.12 -7.64
C LEU A 17 12.46 -12.04 -8.69
N ASP A 18 11.46 -12.20 -9.57
CA ASP A 18 11.10 -11.15 -10.53
C ASP A 18 10.67 -9.87 -9.79
N TYR A 19 9.89 -10.00 -8.72
CA TYR A 19 9.47 -8.85 -7.90
C TYR A 19 10.67 -8.15 -7.23
N CYS A 20 11.61 -8.91 -6.67
CA CYS A 20 12.85 -8.36 -6.11
C CYS A 20 13.69 -7.64 -7.17
N LEU A 21 13.83 -8.23 -8.36
CA LEU A 21 14.54 -7.63 -9.49
C LEU A 21 13.90 -6.31 -9.91
N LEU A 22 12.57 -6.24 -9.97
CA LEU A 22 11.85 -5.02 -10.29
C LEU A 22 12.04 -3.93 -9.23
N ILE A 23 12.06 -4.29 -7.94
CA ILE A 23 12.39 -3.33 -6.88
C ILE A 23 13.79 -2.78 -7.08
N ALA A 24 14.80 -3.65 -7.26
CA ALA A 24 16.18 -3.23 -7.47
C ALA A 24 16.30 -2.33 -8.70
N ALA A 25 15.70 -2.71 -9.84
CA ALA A 25 15.69 -1.91 -11.05
C ALA A 25 14.95 -0.57 -10.90
N SER A 26 13.97 -0.46 -9.98
CA SER A 26 13.29 0.79 -9.66
C SER A 26 14.14 1.76 -8.84
N GLN A 27 15.01 1.21 -7.98
CA GLN A 27 15.91 1.96 -7.10
C GLN A 27 17.24 2.29 -7.79
N ASN A 28 17.62 1.54 -8.82
CA ASN A 28 18.88 1.68 -9.57
C ASN A 28 19.11 3.07 -10.21
N ALA A 29 18.08 3.92 -10.28
CA ALA A 29 18.21 5.32 -10.71
C ALA A 29 18.81 6.24 -9.64
N ARG A 30 18.74 5.84 -8.36
CA ARG A 30 19.15 6.65 -7.20
C ARG A 30 20.48 6.18 -6.60
N GLU A 31 20.75 4.90 -6.73
CA GLU A 31 21.97 4.22 -6.26
C GLU A 31 22.31 3.10 -7.26
N ASP A 32 23.59 2.79 -7.43
CA ASP A 32 24.00 1.70 -8.31
C ASP A 32 23.76 0.35 -7.61
N LEU A 33 22.81 -0.40 -8.13
CA LEU A 33 22.42 -1.74 -7.66
C LEU A 33 22.78 -2.82 -8.71
N SER A 34 23.68 -2.53 -9.64
CA SER A 34 24.07 -3.44 -10.73
C SER A 34 24.50 -4.82 -10.24
N ASN A 35 25.28 -4.91 -9.15
CA ASN A 35 25.68 -6.18 -8.54
C ASN A 35 24.47 -6.98 -8.02
N ILE A 36 23.55 -6.32 -7.31
CA ILE A 36 22.33 -6.97 -6.78
C ILE A 36 21.42 -7.43 -7.93
N ILE A 37 21.27 -6.60 -8.96
CA ILE A 37 20.52 -6.93 -10.18
C ILE A 37 21.11 -8.18 -10.82
N SER A 38 22.44 -8.25 -10.95
CA SER A 38 23.13 -9.42 -11.52
C SER A 38 22.89 -10.70 -10.71
N GLU A 39 22.84 -10.61 -9.37
CA GLU A 39 22.59 -11.76 -8.50
C GLU A 39 21.13 -12.24 -8.56
N LEU A 40 20.18 -11.33 -8.79
CA LEU A 40 18.75 -11.63 -8.90
C LEU A 40 18.36 -12.22 -10.26
N ILE A 41 19.19 -12.05 -11.28
CA ILE A 41 19.01 -12.68 -12.60
C ILE A 41 19.52 -14.11 -12.50
N TYR A 42 18.58 -15.04 -12.38
CA TYR A 42 18.85 -16.48 -12.28
C TYR A 42 18.65 -17.25 -13.60
N SER A 43 18.13 -16.57 -14.63
CA SER A 43 17.86 -17.13 -15.96
C SER A 43 17.86 -16.00 -16.99
N ASP A 44 18.69 -16.14 -18.03
CA ASP A 44 18.76 -15.19 -19.15
C ASP A 44 17.44 -15.12 -19.92
N GLU A 45 16.81 -16.27 -20.19
CA GLU A 45 15.49 -16.34 -20.83
C GLU A 45 14.43 -15.58 -20.03
N ARG A 46 14.47 -15.71 -18.70
CA ARG A 46 13.52 -14.99 -17.83
C ARG A 46 13.78 -13.49 -17.84
N TYR A 47 15.05 -13.09 -17.85
CA TYR A 47 15.45 -11.69 -17.92
C TYR A 47 15.04 -11.05 -19.25
N GLU A 48 15.30 -11.72 -20.36
CA GLU A 48 14.86 -11.30 -21.71
C GLU A 48 13.35 -11.13 -21.76
N TYR A 49 12.59 -12.10 -21.25
CA TYR A 49 11.13 -12.00 -21.12
C TYR A 49 10.68 -10.74 -20.38
N LEU A 50 11.31 -10.40 -19.25
CA LEU A 50 10.95 -9.21 -18.47
C LEU A 50 11.24 -7.90 -19.23
N VAL A 51 12.28 -7.88 -20.06
CA VAL A 51 12.59 -6.74 -20.92
C VAL A 51 11.58 -6.64 -22.07
N GLU A 52 11.34 -7.74 -22.78
CA GLU A 52 10.43 -7.78 -23.94
C GLU A 52 8.98 -7.42 -23.55
N GLU A 53 8.54 -7.89 -22.39
CA GLU A 53 7.20 -7.62 -21.87
C GLU A 53 7.04 -6.21 -21.26
N GLY A 54 8.10 -5.40 -21.25
CA GLY A 54 8.06 -4.02 -20.76
C GLY A 54 7.99 -3.90 -19.23
N TYR A 55 8.46 -4.92 -18.50
CA TYR A 55 8.70 -4.81 -17.07
C TYR A 55 10.01 -4.08 -16.77
N LEU A 56 11.02 -4.33 -17.59
CA LEU A 56 12.36 -3.73 -17.52
C LEU A 56 12.67 -2.98 -18.82
N LYS A 57 13.62 -2.04 -18.75
CA LYS A 57 14.19 -1.37 -19.91
C LYS A 57 15.63 -0.95 -19.65
N PHE A 58 16.34 -0.66 -20.73
CA PHE A 58 17.64 -0.04 -20.67
C PHE A 58 17.54 1.46 -20.94
N ILE A 59 18.26 2.24 -20.14
CA ILE A 59 18.48 3.66 -20.44
C ILE A 59 19.75 3.84 -21.27
N LYS A 60 19.82 4.95 -22.01
CA LYS A 60 21.09 5.38 -22.61
C LYS A 60 22.09 5.67 -21.48
N GLY A 61 23.29 5.12 -21.60
CA GLY A 61 24.39 5.35 -20.67
C GLY A 61 25.72 5.48 -21.41
N ASN A 62 26.79 5.69 -20.65
CA ASN A 62 28.14 5.85 -21.19
C ASN A 62 28.76 4.48 -21.54
N LYS A 63 29.79 4.48 -22.40
CA LYS A 63 30.50 3.25 -22.81
C LYS A 63 31.16 2.50 -21.65
N SER A 64 31.46 3.17 -20.56
CA SER A 64 32.07 2.59 -19.36
C SER A 64 31.09 1.86 -18.45
N GLN A 65 29.77 2.03 -18.65
CA GLN A 65 28.76 1.40 -17.82
C GLN A 65 28.43 0.01 -18.35
N ASN A 66 28.32 -0.96 -17.44
CA ASN A 66 27.80 -2.29 -17.73
C ASN A 66 26.28 -2.26 -17.98
N GLU A 67 25.72 -3.36 -18.45
CA GLU A 67 24.29 -3.45 -18.81
C GLU A 67 23.36 -3.25 -17.59
N PHE A 68 23.73 -3.77 -16.42
CA PHE A 68 22.93 -3.70 -15.21
C PHE A 68 22.93 -2.32 -14.57
N GLU A 69 24.02 -1.55 -14.70
CA GLU A 69 24.07 -0.13 -14.36
C GLU A 69 23.05 0.69 -15.18
N LYS A 70 22.73 0.23 -16.39
CA LYS A 70 21.77 0.84 -17.32
C LYS A 70 20.35 0.27 -17.21
N LEU A 71 20.14 -0.79 -16.43
CA LEU A 71 18.84 -1.43 -16.30
C LEU A 71 17.93 -0.59 -15.39
N ARG A 72 16.71 -0.34 -15.84
CA ARG A 72 15.67 0.38 -15.09
C ARG A 72 14.35 -0.36 -15.18
N ILE A 73 13.49 -0.12 -14.20
CA ILE A 73 12.09 -0.53 -14.28
C ILE A 73 11.36 0.24 -15.39
N ASP A 74 10.49 -0.45 -16.12
CA ASP A 74 9.62 0.17 -17.12
C ASP A 74 8.16 0.23 -16.67
N THR A 75 7.27 0.73 -17.54
CA THR A 75 5.90 1.13 -17.20
C THR A 75 5.06 -0.04 -16.66
N LYS A 76 5.14 -1.24 -17.26
CA LYS A 76 4.42 -2.42 -16.77
C LYS A 76 4.96 -2.88 -15.42
N GLY A 77 6.28 -2.80 -15.24
CA GLY A 77 6.96 -3.08 -13.97
C GLY A 77 6.53 -2.15 -12.85
N LYS A 78 6.50 -0.83 -13.10
CA LYS A 78 6.04 0.16 -12.12
C LYS A 78 4.61 -0.13 -11.68
N LYS A 79 3.71 -0.34 -12.65
CA LYS A 79 2.32 -0.69 -12.37
C LYS A 79 2.20 -1.98 -11.58
N LEU A 80 3.00 -3.01 -11.90
CA LEU A 80 3.04 -4.24 -11.12
C LEU A 80 3.47 -3.97 -9.67
N LEU A 81 4.55 -3.22 -9.44
CA LEU A 81 4.99 -2.91 -8.07
C LEU A 81 3.92 -2.16 -7.29
N GLU A 82 3.21 -1.23 -7.93
CA GLU A 82 2.06 -0.53 -7.35
C GLU A 82 0.90 -1.48 -7.05
N ASP A 83 0.50 -2.33 -7.99
CA ASP A 83 -0.60 -3.29 -7.82
C ASP A 83 -0.25 -4.35 -6.75
N ALA A 84 0.99 -4.84 -6.73
CA ALA A 84 1.46 -5.84 -5.79
C ALA A 84 1.65 -5.28 -4.38
N SER A 85 1.88 -3.97 -4.25
CA SER A 85 1.86 -3.27 -2.96
C SER A 85 0.48 -2.74 -2.59
N ALA A 86 -0.51 -2.82 -3.50
CA ALA A 86 -1.88 -2.51 -3.20
C ALA A 86 -2.51 -3.65 -2.40
N ALA A 87 -2.97 -3.31 -1.19
CA ALA A 87 -3.79 -4.19 -0.39
C ALA A 87 -5.01 -4.66 -1.21
N GLU A 88 -5.20 -5.97 -1.35
CA GLU A 88 -6.46 -6.51 -1.86
C GLU A 88 -7.58 -6.13 -0.90
N VAL A 89 -8.62 -5.48 -1.42
CA VAL A 89 -9.85 -5.20 -0.68
C VAL A 89 -10.59 -6.52 -0.52
N THR A 90 -10.69 -6.99 0.72
CA THR A 90 -11.44 -8.20 1.07
C THR A 90 -12.89 -7.87 1.46
N ASP A 91 -13.73 -8.90 1.58
CA ASP A 91 -15.11 -8.74 2.09
C ASP A 91 -15.17 -8.15 3.50
N GLU A 92 -14.14 -8.37 4.31
CA GLU A 92 -14.02 -7.74 5.62
C GLU A 92 -13.87 -6.22 5.49
N ASP A 93 -13.04 -5.77 4.56
CA ASP A 93 -12.80 -4.34 4.31
C ASP A 93 -14.07 -3.66 3.77
N VAL A 94 -14.84 -4.37 2.93
CA VAL A 94 -16.16 -3.93 2.48
C VAL A 94 -17.14 -3.83 3.64
N THR A 95 -17.14 -4.81 4.55
CA THR A 95 -18.00 -4.80 5.74
C THR A 95 -17.67 -3.61 6.66
N VAL A 96 -16.38 -3.32 6.89
CA VAL A 96 -15.96 -2.13 7.65
C VAL A 96 -16.44 -0.87 6.95
N PHE A 97 -16.25 -0.78 5.63
CA PHE A 97 -16.70 0.36 4.84
C PHE A 97 -18.21 0.59 4.96
N ASP A 98 -19.03 -0.43 4.75
CA ASP A 98 -20.50 -0.32 4.78
C ASP A 98 -20.99 0.09 6.18
N TRP A 99 -20.35 -0.42 7.23
CA TRP A 99 -20.66 -0.01 8.61
C TRP A 99 -20.33 1.48 8.83
N LEU A 100 -19.15 1.93 8.40
CA LEU A 100 -18.72 3.32 8.55
C LEU A 100 -19.54 4.27 7.70
N GLU A 101 -19.90 3.88 6.48
CA GLU A 101 -20.77 4.67 5.61
C GLU A 101 -22.11 4.94 6.29
N ASN A 102 -22.71 3.91 6.89
CA ASN A 102 -23.97 4.04 7.61
C ASN A 102 -23.84 4.93 8.85
N LEU A 103 -22.73 4.83 9.58
CA LEU A 103 -22.44 5.74 10.70
C LEU A 103 -22.33 7.20 10.22
N TYR A 104 -21.58 7.44 9.15
CA TYR A 104 -21.37 8.77 8.58
C TYR A 104 -22.66 9.42 8.11
N LYS A 105 -23.49 8.67 7.39
CA LYS A 105 -24.82 9.13 6.97
C LYS A 105 -25.68 9.54 8.16
N LYS A 106 -25.68 8.76 9.25
CA LYS A 106 -26.41 9.10 10.49
C LYS A 106 -25.86 10.34 11.21
N MET A 107 -24.58 10.63 11.05
CA MET A 107 -23.93 11.82 11.61
C MET A 107 -24.04 13.04 10.70
N GLY A 108 -24.65 12.92 9.51
CA GLY A 108 -24.69 14.01 8.52
C GLY A 108 -23.34 14.34 7.87
N LYS A 109 -22.39 13.39 7.89
CA LYS A 109 -21.03 13.55 7.33
C LYS A 109 -20.93 13.01 5.90
N GLU A 110 -19.90 13.44 5.18
CA GLU A 110 -19.68 13.06 3.77
C GLU A 110 -18.88 11.75 3.65
N VAL A 111 -19.25 10.88 2.70
CA VAL A 111 -18.56 9.60 2.47
C VAL A 111 -17.38 9.76 1.51
N GLY A 112 -17.46 10.67 0.53
CA GLY A 112 -16.41 10.88 -0.47
C GLY A 112 -16.26 9.71 -1.45
N ASN A 113 -15.02 9.39 -1.84
CA ASN A 113 -14.69 8.34 -2.79
C ASN A 113 -14.72 6.95 -2.12
N ARG A 114 -15.81 6.22 -2.37
CA ARG A 114 -16.03 4.87 -1.82
C ARG A 114 -14.93 3.88 -2.19
N ARG A 115 -14.48 3.86 -3.45
CA ARG A 115 -13.45 2.92 -3.91
C ARG A 115 -12.14 3.15 -3.17
N LYS A 116 -11.71 4.41 -3.14
CA LYS A 116 -10.49 4.83 -2.44
C LYS A 116 -10.56 4.56 -0.94
N THR A 117 -11.72 4.77 -0.33
CA THR A 117 -11.93 4.47 1.08
C THR A 117 -11.74 2.98 1.37
N LYS A 118 -12.30 2.09 0.55
CA LYS A 118 -12.10 0.64 0.68
C LYS A 118 -10.63 0.25 0.53
N GLU A 119 -9.93 0.84 -0.44
CA GLU A 119 -8.48 0.66 -0.62
C GLU A 119 -7.70 1.11 0.63
N TYR A 120 -8.05 2.24 1.24
CA TYR A 120 -7.42 2.72 2.47
C TYR A 120 -7.72 1.86 3.69
N ILE A 121 -8.95 1.35 3.81
CA ILE A 121 -9.32 0.39 4.87
C ILE A 121 -8.44 -0.85 4.76
N ALA A 122 -8.34 -1.44 3.56
CA ALA A 122 -7.53 -2.62 3.31
C ALA A 122 -6.05 -2.37 3.65
N LYS A 123 -5.49 -1.25 3.18
CA LYS A 123 -4.10 -0.85 3.49
C LYS A 123 -3.88 -0.64 4.99
N PHE A 124 -4.80 0.07 5.66
CA PHE A 124 -4.71 0.29 7.10
C PHE A 124 -4.74 -1.02 7.88
N ARG A 125 -5.69 -1.91 7.57
CA ARG A 125 -5.88 -3.20 8.23
C ARG A 125 -4.63 -4.08 8.11
N GLN A 126 -4.10 -4.21 6.89
CA GLN A 126 -2.91 -5.03 6.62
C GLN A 126 -1.64 -4.45 7.25
N LEU A 127 -1.43 -3.12 7.18
CA LEU A 127 -0.22 -2.50 7.72
C LEU A 127 -0.24 -2.38 9.25
N SER A 128 -1.41 -2.17 9.87
CA SER A 128 -1.55 -2.09 11.33
C SER A 128 -1.66 -3.46 12.01
N GLY A 129 -2.10 -4.50 11.28
CA GLY A 129 -2.42 -5.81 11.83
C GLY A 129 -3.71 -5.85 12.67
N ILE A 130 -4.51 -4.77 12.70
CA ILE A 130 -5.76 -4.70 13.44
C ILE A 130 -6.87 -5.37 12.63
N ASP A 131 -7.54 -6.40 13.17
CA ASP A 131 -8.64 -7.10 12.46
C ASP A 131 -9.93 -6.26 12.35
N LYS A 132 -10.88 -6.76 11.56
CA LYS A 132 -12.15 -6.10 11.21
C LYS A 132 -12.90 -5.51 12.41
N ASN A 133 -13.17 -6.30 13.45
CA ASN A 133 -14.07 -5.87 14.53
C ASN A 133 -13.38 -4.85 15.43
N ARG A 134 -12.06 -5.05 15.65
CA ARG A 134 -11.21 -4.09 16.36
C ARG A 134 -11.06 -2.78 15.59
N LEU A 135 -10.95 -2.85 14.26
CA LEU A 135 -10.89 -1.68 13.39
C LEU A 135 -12.20 -0.88 13.43
N VAL A 136 -13.36 -1.55 13.37
CA VAL A 136 -14.67 -0.91 13.54
C VAL A 136 -14.75 -0.16 14.86
N PHE A 137 -14.30 -0.78 15.97
CA PHE A 137 -14.27 -0.13 17.27
C PHE A 137 -13.34 1.09 17.29
N LEU A 138 -12.13 0.97 16.74
CA LEU A 138 -11.17 2.07 16.63
C LEU A 138 -11.76 3.25 15.84
N CYS A 139 -12.31 2.98 14.65
CA CYS A 139 -12.93 4.02 13.82
C CYS A 139 -14.14 4.66 14.52
N LYS A 140 -14.98 3.87 15.19
CA LYS A 140 -16.13 4.38 15.96
C LYS A 140 -15.68 5.35 17.05
N THR A 141 -14.64 4.99 17.79
CA THR A 141 -14.09 5.82 18.87
C THR A 141 -13.47 7.10 18.31
N PHE A 142 -12.69 6.99 17.24
CA PHE A 142 -12.08 8.13 16.57
C PHE A 142 -13.10 9.14 16.02
N VAL A 143 -14.09 8.66 15.26
CA VAL A 143 -15.07 9.52 14.58
C VAL A 143 -16.01 10.23 15.56
N LYS A 144 -16.12 9.71 16.79
CA LYS A 144 -16.90 10.30 17.89
C LYS A 144 -16.07 11.18 18.83
N ASP A 145 -14.75 11.25 18.66
CA ASP A 145 -13.91 12.13 19.45
C ASP A 145 -14.07 13.57 18.92
N ASP A 146 -14.50 14.48 19.78
CA ASP A 146 -14.74 15.88 19.41
C ASP A 146 -13.47 16.58 18.91
N ASN A 147 -12.29 16.15 19.41
CA ASN A 147 -11.00 16.71 19.01
C ASN A 147 -10.55 16.27 17.61
N GLU A 148 -11.22 15.28 17.02
CA GLU A 148 -10.87 14.71 15.71
C GLU A 148 -11.97 14.98 14.65
N GLN A 149 -12.97 15.80 14.97
CA GLN A 149 -14.08 16.11 14.05
C GLN A 149 -13.61 16.79 12.75
N GLU A 150 -12.64 17.70 12.85
CA GLU A 150 -12.07 18.41 11.69
C GLU A 150 -11.43 17.44 10.67
N TYR A 151 -10.84 16.35 11.16
CA TYR A 151 -10.14 15.37 10.33
C TYR A 151 -11.05 14.23 9.84
N SER A 152 -12.27 14.16 10.34
CA SER A 152 -13.22 13.09 10.06
C SER A 152 -14.44 13.54 9.25
N PHE A 153 -14.43 14.75 8.65
CA PHE A 153 -15.57 15.26 7.86
C PHE A 153 -15.91 14.38 6.64
N LYS A 154 -14.87 13.91 5.92
CA LYS A 154 -15.00 12.92 4.84
C LYS A 154 -14.47 11.57 5.28
N LEU A 155 -15.18 10.49 4.96
CA LEU A 155 -14.80 9.15 5.44
C LEU A 155 -13.39 8.72 4.99
N GLU A 156 -13.00 8.98 3.73
CA GLU A 156 -11.65 8.66 3.25
C GLU A 156 -10.52 9.32 4.06
N ASN A 157 -10.77 10.52 4.63
CA ASN A 157 -9.80 11.27 5.42
C ASN A 157 -9.54 10.65 6.80
N VAL A 158 -10.47 9.83 7.31
CA VAL A 158 -10.26 9.07 8.55
C VAL A 158 -9.00 8.23 8.43
N PHE A 159 -8.85 7.54 7.30
CA PHE A 159 -7.74 6.64 7.08
C PHE A 159 -6.52 7.41 6.58
N TYR A 160 -6.69 8.28 5.59
CA TYR A 160 -5.57 9.03 5.04
C TYR A 160 -6.01 10.28 4.26
N LYS A 161 -5.44 11.43 4.65
CA LYS A 161 -5.56 12.68 3.91
C LYS A 161 -4.17 13.07 3.38
N PRO A 162 -3.95 13.07 2.05
CA PRO A 162 -2.70 13.54 1.46
C PRO A 162 -2.33 14.95 1.93
N LYS A 163 -1.06 15.16 2.31
CA LYS A 163 -0.55 16.51 2.65
C LYS A 163 -0.51 17.43 1.43
N THR A 164 -0.30 16.87 0.24
CA THR A 164 -0.25 17.58 -1.03
C THR A 164 -0.94 16.77 -2.12
N HIS A 165 -1.37 17.42 -3.21
CA HIS A 165 -1.95 16.74 -4.38
C HIS A 165 -1.00 15.72 -5.03
N PHE A 166 0.32 15.90 -4.85
CA PHE A 166 1.36 15.01 -5.37
C PHE A 166 1.63 13.80 -4.46
N ASN A 167 1.17 13.80 -3.22
CA ASN A 167 1.40 12.69 -2.30
C ASN A 167 0.25 11.68 -2.37
N ILE A 168 0.24 10.91 -3.46
CA ILE A 168 -0.86 10.00 -3.82
C ILE A 168 -0.78 8.67 -3.07
N HIS A 169 0.40 8.33 -2.53
CA HIS A 169 0.63 7.07 -1.85
C HIS A 169 0.15 7.13 -0.40
N PHE A 170 -0.52 6.05 0.03
CA PHE A 170 -0.95 5.86 1.40
C PHE A 170 0.27 5.53 2.26
N ASP A 171 0.45 6.27 3.35
CA ASP A 171 1.45 6.01 4.37
C ASP A 171 0.75 5.87 5.71
N ILE A 172 0.88 4.69 6.34
CA ILE A 172 0.26 4.42 7.64
C ILE A 172 0.84 5.30 8.74
N GLU A 173 2.13 5.65 8.66
CA GLU A 173 2.80 6.51 9.64
C GLU A 173 2.28 7.94 9.57
N GLU A 174 1.63 8.31 8.47
CA GLU A 174 0.95 9.60 8.30
C GLU A 174 -0.56 9.52 8.57
N SER A 175 -1.11 8.32 8.76
CA SER A 175 -2.52 8.11 9.10
C SER A 175 -2.87 8.72 10.45
N ARG A 176 -3.86 9.62 10.47
CA ARG A 176 -4.34 10.24 11.72
C ARG A 176 -4.98 9.20 12.63
N LEU A 177 -5.75 8.26 12.06
CA LEU A 177 -6.33 7.14 12.81
C LEU A 177 -5.26 6.27 13.46
N TYR A 178 -4.14 6.00 12.77
CA TYR A 178 -3.05 5.21 13.33
C TYR A 178 -2.32 5.96 14.45
N LYS A 179 -2.02 7.25 14.24
CA LYS A 179 -1.46 8.11 15.30
C LYS A 179 -2.39 8.18 16.52
N TYR A 180 -3.70 8.23 16.30
CA TYR A 180 -4.70 8.22 17.38
C TYR A 180 -4.68 6.90 18.16
N TYR A 181 -4.61 5.77 17.46
CA TYR A 181 -4.42 4.46 18.06
C TYR A 181 -3.14 4.40 18.91
N LEU A 182 -1.99 4.76 18.34
CA LEU A 182 -0.70 4.70 19.03
C LEU A 182 -0.66 5.58 20.30
N LYS A 183 -1.24 6.78 20.25
CA LYS A 183 -1.36 7.66 21.43
C LYS A 183 -2.18 7.06 22.58
N ARG A 184 -3.09 6.14 22.28
CA ARG A 184 -4.00 5.50 23.24
C ARG A 184 -3.88 3.98 23.19
N LYS A 185 -2.67 3.49 22.88
CA LYS A 185 -2.44 2.08 22.57
C LYS A 185 -2.94 1.15 23.68
N ASP A 186 -2.58 1.44 24.93
CA ASP A 186 -2.97 0.59 26.07
C ASP A 186 -4.49 0.49 26.25
N TYR A 187 -5.21 1.60 26.04
CA TYR A 187 -6.67 1.62 26.08
C TYR A 187 -7.28 0.72 24.99
N PHE A 188 -6.76 0.82 23.76
CA PHE A 188 -7.26 0.02 22.65
C PHE A 188 -6.90 -1.46 22.81
N GLU A 189 -5.66 -1.78 23.17
CA GLU A 189 -5.21 -3.17 23.39
C GLU A 189 -6.01 -3.85 24.51
N GLN A 190 -6.36 -3.13 25.59
CA GLN A 190 -7.26 -3.66 26.62
C GLN A 190 -8.69 -3.86 26.09
N SER A 191 -9.23 -2.90 25.35
CA SER A 191 -10.58 -2.99 24.78
C SER A 191 -10.68 -4.14 23.77
N PHE A 192 -9.62 -4.34 22.98
CA PHE A 192 -9.52 -5.35 21.93
C PHE A 192 -9.56 -6.79 22.45
N LYS A 193 -9.17 -7.03 23.71
CA LYS A 193 -9.29 -8.35 24.35
C LYS A 193 -10.74 -8.81 24.51
N ASN A 194 -11.67 -7.86 24.59
CA ASN A 194 -13.10 -8.14 24.78
C ASN A 194 -13.89 -8.15 23.46
N ILE A 195 -13.23 -7.87 22.34
CA ILE A 195 -13.84 -7.84 21.01
C ILE A 195 -13.48 -9.16 20.31
N LYS A 196 -14.52 -9.94 19.98
CA LYS A 196 -14.42 -11.16 19.18
C LYS A 196 -14.51 -10.83 17.70
#